data_AF-A0A8J6XJL5-F1
#
_entry.id   AF-A0A8J6XJL5-F1
#
_cell.length_a   1.000
_cell.length_b   1.000
_cell.length_c   1.000
_cell.angle_alpha   90.00
_cell.angle_beta   90.00
_cell.angle_gamma   90.00
#
_symmetry.space_group_name_H-M   'P 1'
#
loop_
_entity.id
_entity.type
_entity.pdbx_description
1 polymer ?
#
loop_
_entity_poly.entity_id
_entity_poly.type
_entity_poly.pdbx_seq_one_letter_code
_entity_poly.pdbx_strand_id
1 'polypeptide(L)'
;MLNSRWHKLRSKLLNDPYYRLQSREEIVMAAQLGIQIDANNATVDDWLRLPGLSIHQARLLVELAHTGVRFYCIEDVAAALGMPVQRLEPVTPILNFSYYDEAVLNSSHVVNPNTATVESLVKVPFIDLSLAQAVVENRLSAGTYRNLVDFQRRLNLSGDAIAQLMYYLRF
;
A
#
# COMPACT_ATOMS: atom_id res chain seq x y z
N MET A 1 26.23 11.38 30.02
CA MET A 1 26.74 11.72 28.68
C MET A 1 25.87 11.21 27.52
N LEU A 2 24.98 10.22 27.71
CA LEU A 2 24.09 9.68 26.66
C LEU A 2 23.13 10.72 26.03
N ASN A 3 22.67 11.70 26.82
CA ASN A 3 21.61 12.63 26.43
C ASN A 3 22.00 13.58 25.28
N SER A 4 23.26 14.06 25.25
CA SER A 4 23.69 15.05 24.24
C SER A 4 23.86 14.44 22.85
N ARG A 5 24.41 13.22 22.75
CA ARG A 5 24.52 12.50 21.47
C ARG A 5 23.14 12.19 20.89
N TRP A 6 22.19 11.79 21.74
CA TRP A 6 20.82 11.52 21.35
C TRP A 6 20.12 12.75 20.77
N HIS A 7 20.21 13.90 21.45
CA HIS A 7 19.64 15.16 20.94
C HIS A 7 20.26 15.62 19.62
N LYS A 8 21.58 15.50 19.46
CA LYS A 8 22.26 15.85 18.19
C LYS A 8 21.81 14.94 17.05
N LEU A 9 21.74 13.64 17.28
CA LEU A 9 21.31 12.68 16.27
C LEU A 9 19.84 12.88 15.89
N ARG A 10 18.95 13.06 16.88
CA ARG A 10 17.55 13.41 16.63
C ARG A 10 17.41 14.67 15.79
N SER A 11 18.14 15.73 16.13
CA SER A 11 18.11 16.97 15.35
C SER A 11 18.60 16.74 13.92
N LYS A 12 19.63 15.93 13.72
CA LYS A 12 20.13 15.58 12.39
C LYS A 12 19.09 14.83 11.58
N LEU A 13 18.47 13.79 12.15
CA LEU A 13 17.44 13.00 11.50
C LEU A 13 16.19 13.80 11.10
N LEU A 14 15.83 14.81 11.89
CA LEU A 14 14.67 15.67 11.60
C LEU A 14 14.97 16.75 10.56
N ASN A 15 16.23 17.19 10.44
CA ASN A 15 16.61 18.32 9.59
C ASN A 15 17.29 17.89 8.28
N ASP A 16 17.73 16.64 8.16
CA ASP A 16 18.40 16.10 6.99
C ASP A 16 17.66 14.85 6.46
N PRO A 17 16.76 15.02 5.49
CA PRO A 17 15.97 13.91 4.93
C PRO A 17 16.83 12.88 4.19
N TYR A 18 18.04 13.25 3.76
CA TYR A 18 18.98 12.38 3.04
C TYR A 18 20.07 11.78 3.94
N TYR A 19 19.94 11.94 5.26
CA TYR A 19 20.91 11.42 6.20
C TYR A 19 21.05 9.90 6.06
N ARG A 20 22.30 9.46 5.82
CA ARG A 20 22.66 8.04 5.76
C ARG A 20 22.92 7.49 7.15
N LEU A 21 22.08 6.54 7.56
CA LEU A 21 22.13 5.89 8.85
C LEU A 21 23.37 4.99 8.89
N GLN A 22 24.11 5.03 9.99
CA GLN A 22 25.41 4.37 10.09
C GLN A 22 25.41 3.16 11.03
N SER A 23 24.37 3.01 11.84
CA SER A 23 24.34 2.01 12.91
C SER A 23 22.93 1.56 13.24
N ARG A 24 22.81 0.43 13.93
CA ARG A 24 21.53 -0.11 14.39
C ARG A 24 20.83 0.86 15.36
N GLU A 25 21.59 1.56 16.20
CA GLU A 25 21.05 2.56 17.12
C GLU A 25 20.39 3.73 16.37
N GLU A 26 21.00 4.17 15.26
CA GLU A 26 20.44 5.20 14.39
C GLU A 26 19.16 4.73 13.70
N ILE A 27 19.12 3.48 13.24
CA ILE A 27 17.92 2.86 12.64
C ILE A 27 16.77 2.85 13.64
N VAL A 28 17.01 2.36 14.86
CA VAL A 28 15.97 2.28 15.91
C VAL A 28 15.46 3.67 16.28
N MET A 29 16.35 4.68 16.37
CA MET A 29 15.95 6.05 16.62
C MET A 29 15.12 6.62 15.47
N ALA A 30 15.52 6.40 14.23
CA ALA A 30 14.78 6.85 13.06
C ALA A 30 13.35 6.25 13.07
N ALA A 31 13.21 4.95 13.34
CA ALA A 31 11.92 4.29 13.50
C ALA A 31 11.06 4.93 14.61
N GLN A 32 11.66 5.20 15.78
CA GLN A 32 10.96 5.86 16.91
C GLN A 32 10.51 7.28 16.58
N LEU A 33 11.18 7.96 15.64
CA LEU A 33 10.79 9.27 15.14
C LEU A 33 9.75 9.21 14.02
N GLY A 34 9.28 8.02 13.64
CA GLY A 34 8.29 7.81 12.58
C GLY A 34 8.89 7.85 11.17
N ILE A 35 10.22 7.81 11.04
CA ILE A 35 10.86 7.70 9.72
C ILE A 35 10.64 6.29 9.20
N GLN A 36 10.05 6.18 8.01
CA GLN A 36 9.84 4.94 7.31
C GLN A 36 10.24 5.08 5.84
N ILE A 37 10.71 3.98 5.26
CA ILE A 37 11.03 3.81 3.85
C ILE A 37 10.08 2.74 3.32
N ASP A 38 9.20 3.13 2.42
CA ASP A 38 8.31 2.19 1.74
C ASP A 38 9.07 1.46 0.63
N ALA A 39 9.30 0.16 0.81
CA ALA A 39 10.10 -0.63 -0.12
C ALA A 39 9.57 -0.61 -1.57
N ASN A 40 8.26 -0.43 -1.75
CA ASN A 40 7.62 -0.46 -3.07
C ASN A 40 7.55 0.92 -3.76
N ASN A 41 7.85 2.01 -3.05
CA ASN A 41 7.86 3.38 -3.58
C ASN A 41 9.15 4.17 -3.24
N ALA A 42 10.12 3.53 -2.60
CA ALA A 42 11.38 4.14 -2.21
C ALA A 42 12.18 4.61 -3.43
N THR A 43 12.75 5.81 -3.33
CA THR A 43 13.71 6.31 -4.32
C THR A 43 15.10 5.69 -4.10
N VAL A 44 16.01 5.91 -5.05
CA VAL A 44 17.42 5.52 -4.89
C VAL A 44 18.03 6.17 -3.65
N ASP A 45 17.72 7.44 -3.39
CA ASP A 45 18.23 8.16 -2.22
C ASP A 45 17.67 7.57 -0.91
N ASP A 46 16.40 7.15 -0.89
CA ASP A 46 15.81 6.47 0.28
C ASP A 46 16.55 5.18 0.62
N TRP A 47 16.80 4.32 -0.38
CA TRP A 47 17.57 3.10 -0.18
C TRP A 47 19.00 3.36 0.29
N LEU A 48 19.62 4.43 -0.19
CA LEU A 48 20.96 4.83 0.24
C LEU A 48 21.03 5.38 1.66
N ARG A 49 19.88 5.65 2.31
CA ARG A 49 19.85 5.95 3.75
C ARG A 49 20.16 4.73 4.59
N LEU A 50 19.97 3.52 4.04
CA LEU A 50 20.24 2.26 4.74
C LEU A 50 21.74 1.93 4.72
N PRO A 51 22.34 1.56 5.87
CA PRO A 51 23.73 1.12 5.89
C PRO A 51 23.89 -0.19 5.12
N GLY A 52 24.98 -0.31 4.37
CA GLY A 52 25.37 -1.56 3.71
C GLY A 52 24.76 -1.80 2.32
N LEU A 53 23.95 -0.87 1.80
CA LEU A 53 23.50 -0.90 0.41
C LEU A 53 24.37 -0.01 -0.49
N SER A 54 24.79 -0.58 -1.62
CA SER A 54 25.48 0.17 -2.68
C SER A 54 24.47 0.90 -3.58
N ILE A 55 24.94 1.91 -4.32
CA ILE A 55 24.14 2.61 -5.34
C ILE A 55 23.56 1.66 -6.40
N HIS A 56 24.30 0.61 -6.77
CA HIS A 56 23.85 -0.37 -7.75
C HIS A 56 22.68 -1.19 -7.22
N GLN A 57 22.73 -1.60 -5.95
CA GLN A 57 21.64 -2.33 -5.29
C GLN A 57 20.41 -1.46 -5.10
N ALA A 58 20.59 -0.19 -4.69
CA ALA A 58 19.50 0.77 -4.59
C ALA A 58 18.78 0.96 -5.94
N ARG A 59 19.53 1.15 -7.04
CA ARG A 59 18.96 1.26 -8.39
C ARG A 59 18.23 -0.01 -8.83
N LEU A 60 18.81 -1.18 -8.57
CA LEU A 60 18.17 -2.47 -8.90
C LEU A 60 16.81 -2.61 -8.21
N LEU A 61 16.70 -2.30 -6.91
CA LEU A 61 15.43 -2.38 -6.18
C LEU A 61 14.37 -1.43 -6.75
N VAL A 62 14.77 -0.21 -7.10
CA VAL A 62 13.92 0.78 -7.74
C VAL A 62 13.44 0.30 -9.10
N GLU A 63 14.34 -0.20 -9.96
CA GLU A 63 14.01 -0.75 -11.27
C GLU A 63 13.05 -1.95 -11.18
N LEU A 64 13.24 -2.85 -10.21
CA LEU A 64 12.33 -3.97 -9.96
C LEU A 64 10.94 -3.47 -9.57
N ALA A 65 10.84 -2.52 -8.64
CA ALA A 65 9.57 -1.93 -8.24
C ALA A 65 8.85 -1.26 -9.42
N HIS A 66 9.58 -0.53 -10.26
CA HIS A 66 9.02 0.13 -11.45
C HIS A 66 8.56 -0.84 -12.55
N THR A 67 9.13 -2.04 -12.62
CA THR A 67 8.70 -3.08 -13.56
C THR A 67 7.54 -3.93 -13.03
N GLY A 68 6.98 -3.58 -11.87
CA GLY A 68 5.80 -4.22 -11.28
C GLY A 68 6.13 -5.32 -10.27
N VAL A 69 7.39 -5.53 -9.92
CA VAL A 69 7.75 -6.42 -8.80
C VAL A 69 7.32 -5.75 -7.50
N ARG A 70 6.62 -6.49 -6.64
CA ARG A 70 6.21 -6.03 -5.32
C ARG A 70 6.99 -6.80 -4.25
N PHE A 71 7.56 -6.06 -3.32
CA PHE A 71 8.18 -6.60 -2.11
C PHE A 71 7.14 -6.65 -1.00
N TYR A 72 6.87 -7.84 -0.47
CA TYR A 72 5.92 -8.06 0.63
C TYR A 72 6.64 -8.25 1.96
N CYS A 73 7.92 -8.61 1.94
CA CYS A 73 8.73 -8.75 3.13
C CYS A 73 10.23 -8.50 2.85
N ILE A 74 11.03 -8.53 3.92
CA ILE A 74 12.47 -8.28 3.83
C ILE A 74 13.22 -9.40 3.10
N GLU A 75 12.68 -10.62 3.12
CA GLU A 75 13.17 -11.78 2.39
C GLU A 75 13.11 -11.56 0.87
N ASP A 76 12.08 -10.87 0.36
CA ASP A 76 11.98 -10.54 -1.07
C ASP A 76 13.10 -9.59 -1.49
N VAL A 77 13.40 -8.59 -0.65
CA VAL A 77 14.53 -7.66 -0.88
C VAL A 77 15.86 -8.43 -0.83
N ALA A 78 16.03 -9.33 0.13
CA ALA A 78 17.22 -10.16 0.25
C ALA A 78 17.42 -11.05 -1.00
N ALA A 79 16.34 -11.66 -1.49
CA ALA A 79 16.33 -12.46 -2.71
C ALA A 79 16.68 -11.64 -3.95
N ALA A 80 16.07 -10.45 -4.10
CA ALA A 80 16.35 -9.53 -5.21
C ALA A 80 17.82 -9.07 -5.24
N LEU A 81 18.42 -8.86 -4.07
CA LEU A 81 19.83 -8.47 -3.96
C LEU A 81 20.81 -9.66 -3.95
N GLY A 82 20.32 -10.90 -3.99
CA GLY A 82 21.14 -12.11 -3.92
C GLY A 82 21.97 -12.21 -2.64
N MET A 83 21.44 -11.78 -1.50
CA MET A 83 22.15 -11.79 -0.21
C MET A 83 21.36 -12.47 0.91
N PRO A 84 22.02 -12.94 1.99
CA PRO A 84 21.33 -13.49 3.15
C PRO A 84 20.46 -12.43 3.85
N VAL A 85 19.24 -12.79 4.24
CA VAL A 85 18.28 -11.90 4.93
C VAL A 85 18.83 -11.32 6.24
N GLN A 86 19.73 -12.03 6.92
CA GLN A 86 20.38 -11.58 8.15
C GLN A 86 21.19 -10.29 7.96
N ARG A 87 21.62 -9.99 6.73
CA ARG A 87 22.27 -8.70 6.41
C ARG A 87 21.30 -7.52 6.43
N LEU A 88 20.02 -7.78 6.23
CA LEU A 88 18.96 -6.79 6.15
C LEU A 88 18.11 -6.71 7.44
N GLU A 89 18.17 -7.71 8.32
CA GLU A 89 17.52 -7.66 9.65
C GLU A 89 17.75 -6.35 10.42
N PRO A 90 18.96 -5.74 10.42
CA PRO A 90 19.18 -4.50 11.15
C PRO A 90 18.36 -3.31 10.64
N VAL A 91 17.92 -3.32 9.38
CA VAL A 91 17.20 -2.21 8.73
C VAL A 91 15.68 -2.39 8.68
N THR A 92 15.18 -3.58 9.03
CA THR A 92 13.74 -3.88 9.10
C THR A 92 12.90 -2.85 9.88
N PRO A 93 13.34 -2.27 11.02
CA PRO A 93 12.50 -1.35 11.79
C PRO A 93 12.04 -0.07 11.06
N ILE A 94 12.73 0.31 9.99
CA ILE A 94 12.38 1.50 9.18
C ILE A 94 11.89 1.15 7.78
N LEU A 95 11.80 -0.15 7.44
CA LEU A 95 11.25 -0.60 6.18
C LEU A 95 9.77 -0.92 6.35
N ASN A 96 8.97 -0.46 5.39
CA ASN A 96 7.56 -0.77 5.30
C ASN A 96 7.28 -1.50 3.99
N PHE A 97 6.46 -2.55 4.06
CA PHE A 97 6.03 -3.37 2.94
C PHE A 97 4.52 -3.23 2.79
N SER A 98 4.10 -2.03 2.40
CA SER A 98 2.67 -1.74 2.19
C SER A 98 2.13 -2.54 1.01
N TYR A 99 0.92 -3.09 1.20
CA TYR A 99 0.12 -3.63 0.11
C TYR A 99 -0.56 -2.47 -0.63
N TYR A 100 -0.16 -2.26 -1.88
CA TYR A 100 -0.81 -1.34 -2.80
C TYR A 100 -1.66 -2.16 -3.75
N ASP A 101 -2.97 -2.19 -3.49
CA ASP A 101 -3.91 -2.85 -4.39
C ASP A 101 -4.00 -2.01 -5.68
N GLU A 102 -3.27 -2.42 -6.73
CA GLU A 102 -3.24 -1.71 -8.01
C GLU A 102 -4.64 -1.62 -8.66
N ALA A 103 -5.56 -2.49 -8.26
CA ALA A 103 -6.97 -2.41 -8.63
C ALA A 103 -7.65 -1.13 -8.11
N VAL A 104 -7.18 -0.58 -6.99
CA VAL A 104 -7.74 0.62 -6.35
C VAL A 104 -7.15 1.90 -6.94
N LEU A 105 -5.88 1.89 -7.38
CA LEU A 105 -5.27 3.06 -8.03
C LEU A 105 -5.80 3.29 -9.45
N ASN A 106 -6.31 2.24 -10.10
CA ASN A 106 -6.99 2.30 -11.39
C ASN A 106 -8.52 2.51 -11.27
N SER A 107 -9.06 2.79 -10.08
CA SER A 107 -10.49 2.95 -9.84
C SER A 107 -11.04 4.29 -10.35
N SER A 108 -10.76 4.64 -11.61
CA SER A 108 -11.45 5.71 -12.35
C SER A 108 -12.96 5.43 -12.51
N HIS A 109 -13.43 4.27 -12.07
CA HIS A 109 -14.80 3.78 -12.21
C HIS A 109 -15.44 3.44 -10.85
N VAL A 110 -15.21 4.29 -9.85
CA VAL A 110 -16.05 4.26 -8.65
C VAL A 110 -17.46 4.75 -9.01
N VAL A 111 -18.46 3.91 -8.77
CA VAL A 111 -19.86 4.13 -9.15
C VAL A 111 -20.73 4.18 -7.90
N ASN A 112 -21.69 5.12 -7.88
CA ASN A 112 -22.72 5.13 -6.84
C ASN A 112 -23.92 4.26 -7.24
N PRO A 113 -24.17 3.12 -6.58
CA PRO A 113 -25.27 2.21 -6.95
C PRO A 113 -26.65 2.80 -6.62
N ASN A 114 -26.75 3.91 -5.88
CA ASN A 114 -28.00 4.62 -5.64
C ASN A 114 -28.43 5.49 -6.83
N THR A 115 -27.50 5.88 -7.70
CA THR A 115 -27.78 6.80 -8.83
C THR A 115 -27.39 6.23 -10.20
N ALA A 116 -26.52 5.22 -10.26
CA ALA A 116 -26.02 4.65 -11.51
C ALA A 116 -27.11 4.00 -12.36
N THR A 117 -27.02 4.13 -13.68
CA THR A 117 -27.90 3.38 -14.61
C THR A 117 -27.44 1.93 -14.74
N VAL A 118 -28.29 1.06 -15.31
CA VAL A 118 -27.91 -0.33 -15.61
C VAL A 118 -26.68 -0.36 -16.52
N GLU A 119 -26.62 0.50 -17.53
CA GLU A 119 -25.50 0.61 -18.48
C GLU A 119 -24.20 1.06 -17.80
N SER A 120 -24.32 1.84 -16.72
CA SER A 120 -23.16 2.27 -15.92
C SER A 120 -22.68 1.17 -14.99
N LEU A 121 -23.61 0.41 -14.41
CA LEU A 121 -23.32 -0.71 -13.51
C LEU A 121 -22.67 -1.89 -14.25
N VAL A 122 -23.10 -2.21 -15.47
CA VAL A 122 -22.48 -3.29 -16.28
C VAL A 122 -21.02 -3.00 -16.65
N LYS A 123 -20.58 -1.75 -16.58
CA LYS A 123 -19.17 -1.38 -16.79
C LYS A 123 -18.30 -1.61 -15.56
N VAL A 124 -18.90 -1.84 -14.39
CA VAL A 124 -18.18 -2.14 -13.16
C VAL A 124 -17.69 -3.58 -13.22
N PRO A 125 -16.39 -3.85 -12.97
CA PRO A 125 -15.90 -5.22 -12.88
C PRO A 125 -16.74 -6.06 -11.91
N PHE A 126 -16.97 -7.32 -12.28
CA PHE A 126 -17.77 -8.27 -11.49
C PHE A 126 -19.27 -7.98 -11.37
N ILE A 127 -19.79 -6.95 -12.06
CA ILE A 127 -21.23 -6.71 -12.21
C ILE A 127 -21.65 -7.13 -13.63
N ASP A 128 -22.38 -8.24 -13.72
CA ASP A 128 -23.06 -8.63 -14.96
C ASP A 128 -24.40 -7.89 -15.13
N LEU A 129 -25.05 -8.10 -16.28
CA LEU A 129 -26.35 -7.48 -16.58
C LEU A 129 -27.44 -7.86 -15.57
N SER A 130 -27.45 -9.09 -15.08
CA SER A 130 -28.45 -9.58 -14.14
C SER A 130 -28.31 -8.87 -12.78
N LEU A 131 -27.08 -8.79 -12.28
CA LEU A 131 -26.79 -8.05 -11.05
C LEU A 131 -27.06 -6.56 -11.21
N ALA A 132 -26.70 -5.94 -12.34
CA ALA A 132 -26.98 -4.53 -12.60
C ALA A 132 -28.49 -4.23 -12.58
N GLN A 133 -29.32 -5.09 -13.18
CA GLN A 133 -30.78 -4.98 -13.14
C GLN A 133 -31.30 -5.15 -11.71
N ALA A 134 -30.85 -6.19 -11.00
CA ALA A 134 -31.23 -6.44 -9.61
C ALA A 134 -30.90 -5.24 -8.69
N VAL A 135 -29.74 -4.59 -8.89
CA VAL A 135 -29.36 -3.39 -8.15
C VAL A 135 -30.37 -2.25 -8.34
N VAL A 136 -30.78 -2.00 -9.59
CA VAL A 136 -31.71 -0.90 -9.93
C VAL A 136 -33.13 -1.23 -9.47
N GLU A 137 -33.61 -2.45 -9.69
CA GLU A 137 -34.93 -2.89 -9.25
C GLU A 137 -35.06 -2.85 -7.72
N ASN A 138 -34.04 -3.32 -7.01
CA ASN A 138 -34.03 -3.36 -5.55
C ASN A 138 -34.00 -1.96 -4.95
N ARG A 139 -33.24 -1.00 -5.50
CA ARG A 139 -33.24 0.39 -4.99
C ARG A 139 -34.54 1.14 -5.29
N LEU A 140 -35.18 0.84 -6.42
CA LEU A 140 -36.48 1.44 -6.78
C LEU A 140 -37.60 0.93 -5.87
N SER A 141 -37.54 -0.33 -5.44
CA SER A 141 -38.57 -0.95 -4.59
C SER A 141 -38.35 -0.72 -3.09
N ALA A 142 -37.10 -0.79 -2.60
CA ALA A 142 -36.78 -0.71 -1.16
C ALA A 142 -35.96 0.53 -0.77
N GLY A 143 -35.82 1.50 -1.67
CA GLY A 143 -35.09 2.76 -1.43
C GLY A 143 -33.57 2.63 -1.57
N THR A 144 -32.85 3.71 -1.30
CA THR A 144 -31.37 3.74 -1.43
C THR A 144 -30.68 2.77 -0.47
N TYR A 145 -29.54 2.24 -0.90
CA TYR A 145 -28.63 1.46 -0.07
C TYR A 145 -27.87 2.38 0.87
N ARG A 146 -27.80 2.01 2.15
CA ARG A 146 -27.12 2.81 3.18
C ARG A 146 -25.61 2.68 3.15
N ASN A 147 -25.13 1.48 2.84
CA ASN A 147 -23.72 1.11 2.80
C ASN A 147 -23.55 -0.24 2.12
N LEU A 148 -22.31 -0.70 2.03
CA LEU A 148 -21.94 -1.96 1.39
C LEU A 148 -22.58 -3.19 2.06
N VAL A 149 -22.77 -3.18 3.38
CA VAL A 149 -23.41 -4.30 4.10
C VAL A 149 -24.90 -4.37 3.80
N ASP A 150 -25.58 -3.23 3.72
CA ASP A 150 -26.97 -3.14 3.31
C ASP A 150 -27.17 -3.62 1.87
N PHE A 151 -26.28 -3.19 0.96
CA PHE A 151 -26.23 -3.65 -0.43
C PHE A 151 -26.04 -5.17 -0.53
N GLN A 152 -25.06 -5.73 0.19
CA GLN A 152 -24.79 -7.16 0.22
C GLN A 152 -26.02 -7.96 0.67
N ARG A 153 -26.65 -7.55 1.78
CA ARG A 153 -27.81 -8.26 2.34
C ARG A 153 -29.01 -8.21 1.43
N ARG A 154 -29.30 -7.03 0.87
CA ARG A 154 -30.49 -6.81 0.02
C ARG A 154 -30.40 -7.55 -1.32
N LEU A 155 -29.19 -7.76 -1.83
CA LEU A 155 -28.94 -8.48 -3.08
C LEU A 155 -28.47 -9.93 -2.86
N ASN A 156 -28.40 -10.38 -1.60
CA ASN A 156 -27.97 -11.72 -1.21
C ASN A 156 -26.60 -12.12 -1.82
N LEU A 157 -25.64 -11.20 -1.81
CA LEU A 157 -24.31 -11.40 -2.39
C LEU A 157 -23.39 -12.18 -1.44
N SER A 158 -22.56 -13.05 -2.00
CA SER A 158 -21.53 -13.78 -1.25
C SER A 158 -20.46 -12.83 -0.68
N GLY A 159 -19.72 -13.32 0.33
CA GLY A 159 -18.57 -12.60 0.89
C GLY A 159 -17.51 -12.26 -0.16
N ASP A 160 -17.24 -13.19 -1.08
CA ASP A 160 -16.25 -12.98 -2.14
C ASP A 160 -16.73 -11.94 -3.16
N ALA A 161 -18.01 -11.97 -3.55
CA ALA A 161 -18.58 -11.00 -4.46
C ALA A 161 -18.55 -9.58 -3.87
N ILE A 162 -18.92 -9.42 -2.58
CA ILE A 162 -18.86 -8.10 -1.95
C ILE A 162 -17.42 -7.61 -1.77
N ALA A 163 -16.48 -8.52 -1.53
CA ALA A 163 -15.06 -8.17 -1.41
C ALA A 163 -14.50 -7.62 -2.72
N GLN A 164 -14.89 -8.19 -3.86
CA GLN A 164 -14.52 -7.66 -5.17
C GLN A 164 -15.19 -6.31 -5.46
N LEU A 165 -16.46 -6.15 -5.09
CA LEU A 165 -17.23 -4.94 -5.39
C LEU A 165 -16.89 -3.74 -4.48
N MET A 166 -16.29 -3.98 -3.30
CA MET A 166 -16.01 -2.90 -2.31
C MET A 166 -15.09 -1.80 -2.85
N TYR A 167 -14.28 -2.13 -3.86
CA TYR A 167 -13.34 -1.21 -4.51
C TYR A 167 -14.01 -0.29 -5.53
N TYR A 168 -15.18 -0.67 -6.04
CA TYR A 168 -15.87 0.03 -7.13
C TYR A 168 -17.14 0.76 -6.68
N LEU A 169 -17.67 0.49 -5.48
CA LEU A 169 -18.94 1.07 -5.02
C LEU A 169 -18.73 2.14 -3.93
N ARG A 170 -19.48 3.26 -4.06
CA ARG A 170 -19.61 4.32 -3.03
C ARG A 170 -21.08 4.73 -2.90
N PHE A 171 -21.61 4.75 -1.68
CA PHE A 171 -23.05 4.87 -1.41
C PHE A 171 -23.50 6.31 -1.18
#